data_AF-A0A7R9W8J8-F1
#
_entry.id   AF-A0A7R9W8J8-F1
#
_cell.length_a   1.000
_cell.length_b   1.000
_cell.length_c   1.000
_cell.angle_alpha   90.00
_cell.angle_beta   90.00
_cell.angle_gamma   90.00
#
_symmetry.space_group_name_H-M   'P 1'
#
loop_
_entity.id
_entity.type
_entity.pdbx_description
1 polymer ?
#
loop_
_entity_poly.entity_id
_entity_poly.type
_entity_poly.pdbx_seq_one_letter_code
_entity_poly.pdbx_strand_id
1 'polypeptide(L)'
;CFTNHSPRKRSSKVIKSKTMSQVERQESGTAVAKGNFVVPEGVAVEELDGGKKKLSEECPPPLRELLESKDLVPIYDKLVKGIVDGGSTRSVFGNWKDKEFDAILDLFRDEFAEKGVKVALCKRKSGSGTFRWLEFIDVEKNPSYVPQYDVSNFSGQVIKTCYTKIEFPNGVAVEELNRYVKARKTLKEKCPVFVEKMMTDKGLMEEYEALVDDLISANCGKVETWNLKNLNEVRKAHEYKFEKKGVSIFVCHKEEWISHGQHGGHMEYFRWLEFVDREEQPNYTPQRDVETKDVKCVIM
;
A
#
# COMPACT_ATOMS: atom_id res chain seq x y z
N CYS A 1 -63.90 -25.16 37.72
CA CYS A 1 -63.20 -25.41 36.44
C CYS A 1 -62.34 -24.19 36.11
N PHE A 2 -61.04 -24.22 36.47
CA PHE A 2 -60.08 -23.17 36.14
C PHE A 2 -59.27 -23.62 34.92
N THR A 3 -59.36 -22.90 33.81
CA THR A 3 -58.52 -23.12 32.63
C THR A 3 -57.39 -22.10 32.59
N ASN A 4 -56.17 -22.61 32.73
CA ASN A 4 -54.91 -21.91 32.49
C ASN A 4 -54.84 -21.43 31.03
N HIS A 5 -54.39 -20.19 30.82
CA HIS A 5 -53.92 -19.71 29.51
C HIS A 5 -52.48 -19.21 29.65
N SER A 6 -51.54 -20.00 29.13
CA SER A 6 -50.13 -19.63 28.97
C SER A 6 -49.94 -18.59 27.86
N PRO A 7 -49.13 -17.54 28.05
CA PRO A 7 -48.80 -16.60 26.99
C PRO A 7 -47.77 -17.21 26.02
N ARG A 8 -48.12 -17.23 24.73
CA ARG A 8 -47.21 -17.59 23.63
C ARG A 8 -46.10 -16.54 23.49
N LYS A 9 -44.84 -16.94 23.70
CA LYS A 9 -43.65 -16.15 23.35
C LYS A 9 -43.58 -15.99 21.83
N ARG A 10 -43.69 -14.75 21.33
CA ARG A 10 -43.35 -14.40 19.94
C ARG A 10 -41.84 -14.31 19.81
N SER A 11 -41.25 -15.29 19.13
CA SER A 11 -39.85 -15.25 18.68
C SER A 11 -39.73 -14.25 17.54
N SER A 12 -39.07 -13.12 17.79
CA SER A 12 -38.66 -12.16 16.76
C SER A 12 -37.52 -12.78 15.96
N LYS A 13 -37.78 -13.13 14.69
CA LYS A 13 -36.75 -13.48 13.72
C LYS A 13 -35.83 -12.27 13.53
N VAL A 14 -34.63 -12.34 14.09
CA VAL A 14 -33.51 -11.46 13.72
C VAL A 14 -33.16 -11.77 12.27
N ILE A 15 -33.48 -10.84 11.37
CA ILE A 15 -33.00 -10.85 9.99
C ILE A 15 -31.52 -10.50 10.09
N LYS A 16 -30.66 -11.53 10.03
CA LYS A 16 -29.23 -11.33 9.82
C LYS A 16 -29.05 -10.74 8.43
N SER A 17 -28.83 -9.42 8.39
CA SER A 17 -28.27 -8.72 7.24
C SER A 17 -27.03 -9.48 6.81
N LYS A 18 -27.12 -10.09 5.63
CA LYS A 18 -26.04 -10.82 4.99
C LYS A 18 -25.07 -9.76 4.47
N THR A 19 -24.08 -9.41 5.29
CA THR A 19 -22.92 -8.64 4.84
C THR A 19 -22.39 -9.32 3.58
N MET A 20 -22.33 -8.60 2.47
CA MET A 20 -21.72 -9.08 1.23
C MET A 20 -20.25 -9.35 1.53
N SER A 21 -19.94 -10.59 1.90
CA SER A 21 -18.57 -11.09 1.90
C SER A 21 -18.05 -10.97 0.47
N GLN A 22 -17.00 -10.18 0.30
CA GLN A 22 -16.22 -10.12 -0.93
C GLN A 22 -15.91 -11.56 -1.36
N VAL A 23 -16.51 -11.95 -2.48
CA VAL A 23 -16.12 -13.13 -3.23
C VAL A 23 -14.65 -12.96 -3.56
N GLU A 24 -13.83 -13.97 -3.24
CA GLU A 24 -12.47 -14.11 -3.77
C GLU A 24 -12.56 -13.99 -5.30
N ARG A 25 -12.40 -12.79 -5.83
CA ARG A 25 -12.09 -12.61 -7.24
C ARG A 25 -10.70 -13.20 -7.39
N GLN A 26 -10.62 -14.33 -8.06
CA GLN A 26 -9.37 -14.83 -8.60
C GLN A 26 -8.90 -13.76 -9.59
N GLU A 27 -8.11 -12.79 -9.11
CA GLU A 27 -7.70 -11.64 -9.91
C GLU A 27 -6.87 -12.16 -11.09
N SER A 28 -7.40 -12.00 -12.31
CA SER A 28 -6.64 -12.22 -13.53
C SER A 28 -5.49 -11.22 -13.55
N GLY A 29 -4.25 -11.70 -13.70
CA GLY A 29 -3.09 -10.84 -13.61
C GLY A 29 -1.76 -11.57 -13.70
N THR A 30 -0.68 -10.80 -13.74
CA THR A 30 0.69 -11.33 -13.77
C THR A 30 1.31 -11.23 -12.38
N ALA A 31 1.78 -12.36 -11.86
CA ALA A 31 2.42 -12.42 -10.55
C ALA A 31 3.88 -11.95 -10.65
N VAL A 32 4.32 -11.09 -9.73
CA VAL A 32 5.69 -10.58 -9.62
C VAL A 32 6.22 -10.73 -8.20
N ALA A 33 7.52 -10.46 -8.00
CA ALA A 33 8.18 -10.52 -6.71
C ALA A 33 8.01 -11.90 -6.04
N LYS A 34 8.25 -12.97 -6.81
CA LYS A 34 8.04 -14.38 -6.39
C LYS A 34 6.60 -14.68 -5.96
N GLY A 35 5.61 -14.14 -6.68
CA GLY A 35 4.19 -14.38 -6.41
C GLY A 35 3.61 -13.60 -5.23
N ASN A 36 4.35 -12.65 -4.67
CA ASN A 36 3.88 -11.86 -3.53
C ASN A 36 3.01 -10.66 -3.93
N PHE A 37 2.92 -10.35 -5.22
CA PHE A 37 2.09 -9.29 -5.77
C PHE A 37 1.60 -9.70 -7.15
N VAL A 38 0.37 -9.32 -7.49
CA VAL A 38 -0.23 -9.57 -8.79
C VAL A 38 -0.59 -8.23 -9.40
N VAL A 39 -0.07 -7.93 -10.59
CA VAL A 39 -0.51 -6.76 -11.36
C VAL A 39 -1.78 -7.11 -12.13
N PRO A 40 -2.73 -6.18 -12.31
CA PRO A 40 -3.97 -6.47 -12.99
C PRO A 40 -3.75 -6.73 -14.49
N GLU A 41 -4.75 -7.33 -15.13
CA GLU A 41 -4.83 -7.40 -16.60
C GLU A 41 -4.62 -6.02 -17.24
N GLY A 42 -3.94 -5.98 -18.40
CA GLY A 42 -3.57 -4.74 -19.09
C GLY A 42 -2.33 -4.04 -18.51
N VAL A 43 -1.66 -4.66 -17.54
CA VAL A 43 -0.31 -4.31 -17.11
C VAL A 43 0.63 -5.46 -17.45
N ALA A 44 1.58 -5.21 -18.35
CA ALA A 44 2.66 -6.14 -18.65
C ALA A 44 3.90 -5.83 -17.80
N VAL A 45 4.70 -6.84 -17.48
CA VAL A 45 5.82 -6.71 -16.53
C VAL A 45 7.12 -7.28 -17.07
N GLU A 46 8.23 -6.68 -16.64
CA GLU A 46 9.61 -7.16 -16.83
C GLU A 46 10.30 -7.24 -15.45
N GLU A 47 10.52 -8.44 -14.92
CA GLU A 47 11.21 -8.62 -13.64
C GLU A 47 12.73 -8.46 -13.79
N LEU A 48 13.32 -7.62 -12.95
CA LEU A 48 14.75 -7.27 -13.02
C LEU A 48 15.63 -8.22 -12.17
N ASP A 49 15.33 -9.52 -12.17
CA ASP A 49 15.94 -10.54 -11.30
C ASP A 49 17.16 -11.25 -11.92
N GLY A 50 17.27 -11.28 -13.25
CA GLY A 50 18.40 -11.88 -13.98
C GLY A 50 19.52 -10.91 -14.39
N GLY A 51 19.45 -9.65 -13.95
CA GLY A 51 20.42 -8.61 -14.30
C GLY A 51 20.40 -8.20 -15.77
N LYS A 52 21.48 -7.54 -16.23
CA LYS A 52 21.58 -6.97 -17.58
C LYS A 52 21.44 -8.02 -18.70
N LYS A 53 22.00 -9.21 -18.50
CA LYS A 53 21.98 -10.28 -19.51
C LYS A 53 20.55 -10.73 -19.81
N LYS A 54 19.79 -11.08 -18.77
CA LYS A 54 18.38 -11.48 -18.92
C LYS A 54 17.56 -10.37 -19.58
N LEU A 55 17.72 -9.13 -19.10
CA LEU A 55 17.02 -7.97 -19.68
C LEU A 55 17.35 -7.74 -21.17
N SER A 56 18.56 -8.05 -21.63
CA SER A 56 18.94 -7.89 -23.04
C SER A 56 18.54 -9.04 -23.95
N GLU A 57 18.39 -10.25 -23.40
CA GLU A 57 18.18 -11.48 -24.19
C GLU A 57 16.72 -11.94 -24.17
N GLU A 58 15.95 -11.54 -23.14
CA GLU A 58 14.59 -11.99 -22.92
C GLU A 58 13.62 -10.81 -22.95
N CYS A 59 12.42 -11.05 -23.47
CA CYS A 59 11.26 -10.21 -23.27
C CYS A 59 10.10 -11.12 -22.89
N PRO A 60 9.48 -10.95 -21.71
CA PRO A 60 8.32 -11.72 -21.29
C PRO A 60 7.21 -11.69 -22.35
N PRO A 61 6.55 -12.83 -22.65
CA PRO A 61 5.55 -12.87 -23.72
C PRO A 61 4.41 -11.85 -23.58
N PRO A 62 3.82 -11.61 -22.38
CA PRO A 62 2.78 -10.58 -22.24
C PRO A 62 3.28 -9.16 -22.55
N LEU A 63 4.55 -8.87 -22.24
CA LEU A 63 5.17 -7.59 -22.58
C LEU A 63 5.41 -7.51 -24.08
N ARG A 64 5.91 -8.58 -24.71
CA ARG A 64 6.13 -8.61 -26.16
C ARG A 64 4.85 -8.36 -26.94
N GLU A 65 3.75 -9.01 -26.54
CA GLU A 65 2.43 -8.81 -27.15
C GLU A 65 1.96 -7.35 -27.03
N LEU A 66 2.07 -6.75 -25.84
CA LEU A 66 1.73 -5.34 -25.64
C LEU A 66 2.59 -4.43 -26.54
N LEU A 67 3.90 -4.62 -26.55
CA LEU A 67 4.83 -3.81 -27.33
C LEU A 67 4.57 -3.92 -28.84
N GLU A 68 4.28 -5.11 -29.35
CA GLU A 68 3.92 -5.33 -30.76
C GLU A 68 2.59 -4.66 -31.11
N SER A 69 1.58 -4.81 -30.26
CA SER A 69 0.25 -4.21 -30.50
C SER A 69 0.24 -2.68 -30.52
N LYS A 70 1.21 -2.04 -29.86
CA LYS A 70 1.34 -0.58 -29.76
C LYS A 70 2.51 -0.01 -30.58
N ASP A 71 3.18 -0.84 -31.39
CA ASP A 71 4.35 -0.43 -32.20
C ASP A 71 5.47 0.21 -31.35
N LEU A 72 5.77 -0.42 -30.21
CA LEU A 72 6.72 0.05 -29.20
C LEU A 72 8.01 -0.79 -29.14
N VAL A 73 8.11 -1.89 -29.88
CA VAL A 73 9.30 -2.76 -29.89
C VAL A 73 10.60 -1.96 -30.13
N PRO A 74 10.70 -1.05 -31.13
CA PRO A 74 11.92 -0.28 -31.34
C PRO A 74 12.28 0.65 -30.18
N ILE A 75 11.28 1.20 -29.48
CA ILE A 75 11.48 2.09 -28.32
C ILE A 75 11.94 1.27 -27.11
N TYR A 76 11.33 0.11 -26.88
CA TYR A 76 11.75 -0.83 -25.86
C TYR A 76 13.21 -1.29 -26.05
N ASP A 77 13.61 -1.64 -27.27
CA ASP A 77 14.97 -2.08 -27.55
C ASP A 77 16.00 -0.97 -27.26
N LYS A 78 15.66 0.30 -27.56
CA LYS A 78 16.49 1.46 -27.18
C LYS A 78 16.57 1.65 -25.67
N LEU A 79 15.46 1.50 -24.95
CA LEU A 79 15.41 1.57 -23.49
C LEU A 79 16.31 0.50 -22.87
N VAL A 80 16.14 -0.76 -23.27
CA VAL A 80 16.95 -1.90 -22.80
C VAL A 80 18.43 -1.66 -23.08
N LYS A 81 18.76 -1.25 -24.31
CA LYS A 81 20.13 -0.90 -24.69
C LYS A 81 20.70 0.22 -23.80
N GLY A 82 19.93 1.27 -23.54
CA GLY A 82 20.31 2.36 -22.64
C GLY A 82 20.63 1.88 -21.23
N ILE A 83 19.79 1.00 -20.67
CA ILE A 83 19.99 0.42 -19.33
C ILE A 83 21.22 -0.49 -19.27
N VAL A 84 21.40 -1.34 -20.30
CA VAL A 84 22.48 -2.33 -20.38
C VAL A 84 23.83 -1.65 -20.61
N ASP A 85 23.91 -0.71 -21.53
CA ASP A 85 25.14 0.03 -21.85
C ASP A 85 25.45 1.08 -20.78
N GLY A 86 24.44 1.55 -20.04
CA GLY A 86 24.58 2.42 -18.88
C GLY A 86 25.42 1.74 -17.80
N GLY A 87 26.73 2.01 -17.77
CA GLY A 87 27.66 1.40 -16.81
C GLY A 87 27.32 1.71 -15.34
N SER A 88 26.50 2.74 -15.09
CA SER A 88 26.12 3.21 -13.76
C SER A 88 24.85 2.59 -13.19
N THR A 89 24.03 1.88 -13.98
CA THR A 89 22.72 1.35 -13.55
C THR A 89 22.82 0.20 -12.54
N ARG A 90 23.99 -0.42 -12.41
CA ARG A 90 24.29 -1.43 -11.38
C ARG A 90 25.50 -1.03 -10.54
N SER A 91 25.45 -1.38 -9.26
CA SER A 91 26.59 -1.32 -8.35
C SER A 91 27.60 -2.43 -8.65
N VAL A 92 28.79 -2.33 -8.05
CA VAL A 92 29.86 -3.35 -8.15
C VAL A 92 29.38 -4.73 -7.69
N PHE A 93 28.44 -4.78 -6.74
CA PHE A 93 27.81 -6.02 -6.25
C PHE A 93 26.60 -6.47 -7.08
N GLY A 94 26.37 -5.87 -8.25
CA GLY A 94 25.26 -6.23 -9.14
C GLY A 94 23.88 -5.72 -8.70
N ASN A 95 23.76 -4.92 -7.65
CA ASN A 95 22.46 -4.32 -7.31
C ASN A 95 22.10 -3.19 -8.27
N TRP A 96 20.86 -3.16 -8.76
CA TRP A 96 20.34 -2.01 -9.52
C TRP A 96 20.35 -0.74 -8.68
N LYS A 97 20.69 0.38 -9.32
CA LYS A 97 20.62 1.70 -8.71
C LYS A 97 19.41 2.45 -9.24
N ASP A 98 18.42 2.64 -8.37
CA ASP A 98 17.08 3.09 -8.77
C ASP A 98 17.12 4.46 -9.45
N LYS A 99 17.94 5.41 -8.96
CA LYS A 99 18.00 6.77 -9.51
C LYS A 99 18.57 6.79 -10.93
N GLU A 100 19.68 6.10 -11.16
CA GLU A 100 20.31 6.02 -12.48
C GLU A 100 19.44 5.22 -13.46
N PHE A 101 18.71 4.22 -12.97
CA PHE A 101 17.75 3.49 -13.79
C PHE A 101 16.56 4.38 -14.19
N ASP A 102 15.94 5.05 -13.22
CA ASP A 102 14.79 5.93 -13.43
C ASP A 102 15.15 7.10 -14.36
N ALA A 103 16.35 7.67 -14.23
CA ALA A 103 16.84 8.70 -15.14
C ALA A 103 16.97 8.24 -16.60
N ILE A 104 17.27 6.96 -16.84
CA ILE A 104 17.25 6.41 -18.21
C ILE A 104 15.81 6.19 -18.66
N LEU A 105 14.96 5.66 -17.78
CA LEU A 105 13.55 5.44 -18.07
C LEU A 105 12.84 6.74 -18.47
N ASP A 106 13.14 7.84 -17.77
CA ASP A 106 12.63 9.19 -18.05
C ASP A 106 12.86 9.64 -19.49
N LEU A 107 13.97 9.25 -20.12
CA LEU A 107 14.26 9.62 -21.51
C LEU A 107 13.29 9.03 -22.53
N PHE A 108 12.58 7.95 -22.16
CA PHE A 108 11.67 7.22 -23.05
C PHE A 108 10.20 7.33 -22.64
N ARG A 109 9.90 7.91 -21.47
CA ARG A 109 8.52 7.97 -20.94
C ARG A 109 7.54 8.64 -21.91
N ASP A 110 7.96 9.71 -22.56
CA ASP A 110 7.12 10.44 -23.53
C ASP A 110 6.83 9.59 -24.78
N GLU A 111 7.84 8.90 -25.33
CA GLU A 111 7.67 8.00 -26.50
C GLU A 111 6.70 6.85 -26.19
N PHE A 112 6.74 6.30 -24.96
CA PHE A 112 5.77 5.29 -24.51
C PHE A 112 4.36 5.91 -24.33
N ALA A 113 4.28 7.09 -23.73
CA ALA A 113 3.02 7.77 -23.43
C ALA A 113 2.28 8.17 -24.72
N GLU A 114 2.98 8.58 -25.77
CA GLU A 114 2.41 8.87 -27.10
C GLU A 114 1.69 7.66 -27.71
N LYS A 115 2.09 6.44 -27.33
CA LYS A 115 1.46 5.18 -27.75
C LYS A 115 0.46 4.64 -26.72
N GLY A 116 0.07 5.44 -25.73
CA GLY A 116 -0.90 5.06 -24.70
C GLY A 116 -0.37 4.04 -23.69
N VAL A 117 0.96 3.97 -23.49
CA VAL A 117 1.58 3.10 -22.49
C VAL A 117 2.31 3.96 -21.45
N LYS A 118 1.98 3.77 -20.18
CA LYS A 118 2.76 4.35 -19.07
C LYS A 118 3.80 3.33 -18.59
N VAL A 119 5.01 3.77 -18.31
CA VAL A 119 6.07 2.90 -17.77
C VAL A 119 6.54 3.38 -16.40
N ALA A 120 6.54 2.46 -15.43
CA ALA A 120 6.99 2.72 -14.06
C ALA A 120 8.07 1.72 -13.64
N LEU A 121 9.07 2.21 -12.91
CA LEU A 121 10.03 1.35 -12.21
C LEU A 121 9.48 1.05 -10.82
N CYS A 122 9.15 -0.21 -10.57
CA CYS A 122 8.60 -0.65 -9.31
C CYS A 122 9.66 -1.31 -8.44
N LYS A 123 9.57 -1.09 -7.11
CA LYS A 123 10.46 -1.70 -6.13
C LYS A 123 9.72 -2.10 -4.86
N ARG A 124 9.93 -3.34 -4.43
CA ARG A 124 9.43 -3.84 -3.15
C ARG A 124 10.56 -4.44 -2.34
N LYS A 125 10.67 -4.01 -1.07
CA LYS A 125 11.55 -4.62 -0.08
C LYS A 125 10.74 -5.58 0.79
N SER A 126 11.30 -6.74 1.09
CA SER A 126 10.76 -7.69 2.06
C SER A 126 11.91 -8.37 2.81
N GLY A 127 11.59 -9.25 3.78
CA GLY A 127 12.60 -10.07 4.44
C GLY A 127 13.35 -11.02 3.49
N SER A 128 12.76 -11.35 2.34
CA SER A 128 13.39 -12.22 1.32
C SER A 128 14.23 -11.47 0.29
N GLY A 129 14.36 -10.15 0.42
CA GLY A 129 15.23 -9.32 -0.42
C GLY A 129 14.54 -8.10 -1.01
N THR A 130 15.18 -7.52 -2.03
CA THR A 130 14.61 -6.41 -2.81
C THR A 130 14.24 -6.91 -4.20
N PHE A 131 12.98 -6.76 -4.55
CA PHE A 131 12.41 -7.08 -5.86
C PHE A 131 12.24 -5.80 -6.65
N ARG A 132 12.52 -5.87 -7.95
CA ARG A 132 12.32 -4.77 -8.89
C ARG A 132 11.74 -5.30 -10.18
N TRP A 133 10.85 -4.54 -10.78
CA TRP A 133 10.25 -4.83 -12.07
C TRP A 133 9.85 -3.53 -12.76
N LEU A 134 9.72 -3.58 -14.07
CA LEU A 134 9.03 -2.54 -14.82
C LEU A 134 7.57 -2.91 -14.99
N GLU A 135 6.68 -1.94 -14.85
CA GLU A 135 5.27 -2.06 -15.24
C GLU A 135 5.02 -1.23 -16.49
N PHE A 136 4.53 -1.89 -17.54
CA PHE A 136 4.07 -1.28 -18.79
C PHE A 136 2.55 -1.33 -18.81
N ILE A 137 1.92 -0.19 -18.62
CA ILE A 137 0.50 -0.05 -18.33
C ILE A 137 -0.19 0.45 -19.59
N ASP A 138 -1.06 -0.37 -20.16
CA ASP A 138 -1.94 0.06 -21.25
C ASP A 138 -3.02 0.99 -20.68
N VAL A 139 -2.86 2.29 -20.92
CA VAL A 139 -3.71 3.34 -20.33
C VAL A 139 -5.15 3.26 -20.86
N GLU A 140 -5.36 2.68 -22.04
CA GLU A 140 -6.71 2.47 -22.58
C GLU A 140 -7.45 1.36 -21.83
N LYS A 141 -6.74 0.31 -21.40
CA LYS A 141 -7.31 -0.79 -20.60
C LYS A 141 -7.43 -0.43 -19.12
N ASN A 142 -6.48 0.34 -18.59
CA ASN A 142 -6.41 0.70 -17.18
C ASN A 142 -6.16 2.21 -16.97
N PRO A 143 -7.13 3.06 -17.31
CA PRO A 143 -6.95 4.52 -17.28
C PRO A 143 -6.72 5.07 -15.87
N SER A 144 -7.18 4.37 -14.84
CA SER A 144 -7.06 4.79 -13.44
C SER A 144 -5.99 4.03 -12.66
N TYR A 145 -5.24 3.10 -13.28
CA TYR A 145 -4.29 2.29 -12.52
C TYR A 145 -3.05 3.08 -12.13
N VAL A 146 -2.71 3.03 -10.85
CA VAL A 146 -1.51 3.63 -10.29
C VAL A 146 -0.62 2.53 -9.71
N PRO A 147 0.61 2.36 -10.22
CA PRO A 147 1.53 1.34 -9.70
C PRO A 147 1.86 1.62 -8.24
N GLN A 148 1.53 0.66 -7.37
CA GLN A 148 1.67 0.83 -5.92
C GLN A 148 3.14 0.94 -5.47
N TYR A 149 4.07 0.38 -6.26
CA TYR A 149 5.48 0.28 -5.90
C TYR A 149 6.38 1.18 -6.76
N ASP A 150 5.80 2.12 -7.51
CA ASP A 150 6.54 3.08 -8.34
C ASP A 150 7.55 3.86 -7.51
N VAL A 151 8.82 3.77 -7.87
CA VAL A 151 9.90 4.44 -7.14
C VAL A 151 9.91 5.95 -7.30
N SER A 152 9.18 6.48 -8.28
CA SER A 152 9.03 7.93 -8.50
C SER A 152 7.84 8.51 -7.73
N ASN A 153 6.90 7.67 -7.29
CA ASN A 153 5.67 8.09 -6.62
C ASN A 153 5.80 8.02 -5.10
N PHE A 154 6.69 8.83 -4.50
CA PHE A 154 6.79 8.97 -3.04
C PHE A 154 6.44 10.38 -2.59
N SER A 155 5.67 10.51 -1.51
CA SER A 155 5.32 11.80 -0.90
C SER A 155 6.43 12.38 0.00
N GLY A 156 7.48 11.58 0.26
CA GLY A 156 8.53 11.92 1.23
C GLY A 156 8.14 11.64 2.69
N GLN A 157 6.89 11.22 2.96
CA GLN A 157 6.48 10.72 4.28
C GLN A 157 7.16 9.40 4.59
N VAL A 158 7.67 9.28 5.83
CA VAL A 158 8.36 8.07 6.29
C VAL A 158 8.02 7.76 7.74
N ILE A 159 7.59 6.53 8.01
CA ILE A 159 7.62 5.94 9.36
C ILE A 159 8.94 5.19 9.52
N LYS A 160 9.67 5.48 10.61
CA LYS A 160 10.89 4.74 10.97
C LYS A 160 10.55 3.68 12.01
N THR A 161 10.86 2.43 11.71
CA THR A 161 10.82 1.32 12.68
C THR A 161 12.23 0.96 13.12
N CYS A 162 12.40 -0.10 13.91
CA CYS A 162 13.73 -0.52 14.38
C CYS A 162 14.61 -0.96 13.21
N TYR A 163 14.03 -1.67 12.24
CA TYR A 163 14.78 -2.30 11.14
C TYR A 163 14.42 -1.77 9.76
N THR A 164 13.40 -0.91 9.64
CA THR A 164 12.96 -0.44 8.33
C THR A 164 12.53 1.02 8.30
N LYS A 165 12.45 1.54 7.08
CA LYS A 165 11.77 2.79 6.77
C LYS A 165 10.58 2.44 5.88
N ILE A 166 9.38 2.81 6.31
CA ILE A 166 8.16 2.65 5.53
C ILE A 166 7.94 3.96 4.80
N GLU A 167 7.98 3.93 3.48
CA GLU A 167 7.80 5.08 2.60
C GLU A 167 6.38 5.03 2.01
N PHE A 168 5.72 6.19 1.93
CA PHE A 168 4.33 6.28 1.46
C PHE A 168 4.23 7.03 0.14
N PRO A 169 3.32 6.61 -0.75
CA PRO A 169 3.16 7.28 -2.03
C PRO A 169 2.47 8.64 -1.90
N ASN A 170 2.44 9.41 -3.00
CA ASN A 170 1.52 10.56 -3.09
C ASN A 170 0.07 10.07 -2.97
N GLY A 171 -0.81 10.90 -2.44
CA GLY A 171 -2.21 10.52 -2.16
C GLY A 171 -2.40 9.65 -0.91
N VAL A 172 -1.34 9.34 -0.15
CA VAL A 172 -1.45 8.65 1.15
C VAL A 172 -0.87 9.54 2.24
N ALA A 173 -1.69 9.90 3.24
CA ALA A 173 -1.27 10.64 4.43
C ALA A 173 -1.31 9.75 5.66
N VAL A 174 -0.37 9.97 6.60
CA VAL A 174 -0.15 9.03 7.71
C VAL A 174 -0.12 9.71 9.06
N GLU A 175 -0.80 9.10 10.04
CA GLU A 175 -0.81 9.49 11.45
C GLU A 175 -0.16 8.39 12.31
N GLU A 176 0.99 8.69 12.92
CA GLU A 176 1.70 7.74 13.78
C GLU A 176 1.07 7.65 15.17
N LEU A 177 0.57 6.47 15.54
CA LEU A 177 0.01 6.19 16.85
C LEU A 177 1.13 5.80 17.82
N ASN A 178 1.88 6.82 18.26
CA ASN A 178 3.00 6.67 19.16
C ASN A 178 2.59 6.08 20.52
N ARG A 179 3.49 5.34 21.17
CA ARG A 179 3.21 4.65 22.45
C ARG A 179 3.64 5.40 23.71
N TYR A 180 4.32 6.54 23.56
CA TYR A 180 4.84 7.29 24.69
C TYR A 180 3.70 7.90 25.54
N VAL A 181 3.92 8.14 26.83
CA VAL A 181 2.91 8.66 27.77
C VAL A 181 2.17 9.90 27.26
N LYS A 182 2.87 10.76 26.51
CA LYS A 182 2.30 12.01 25.94
C LYS A 182 1.66 11.82 24.56
N ALA A 183 1.66 10.64 23.97
CA ALA A 183 1.26 10.43 22.58
C ALA A 183 -0.20 10.79 22.31
N ARG A 184 -1.12 10.47 23.22
CA ARG A 184 -2.54 10.88 23.08
C ARG A 184 -2.71 12.40 23.10
N LYS A 185 -1.92 13.08 23.94
CA LYS A 185 -1.89 14.55 23.98
C LYS A 185 -1.32 15.11 22.67
N THR A 186 -0.21 14.56 22.19
CA THR A 186 0.38 14.96 20.90
C THR A 186 -0.57 14.73 19.74
N LEU A 187 -1.26 13.59 19.70
CA LEU A 187 -2.26 13.27 18.65
C LEU A 187 -3.38 14.30 18.61
N LYS A 188 -3.85 14.79 19.76
CA LYS A 188 -4.88 15.83 19.84
C LYS A 188 -4.38 17.23 19.49
N GLU A 189 -3.12 17.54 19.82
CA GLU A 189 -2.57 18.90 19.69
C GLU A 189 -1.85 19.14 18.35
N LYS A 190 -1.47 18.07 17.64
CA LYS A 190 -0.62 18.18 16.46
C LYS A 190 -1.07 17.22 15.37
N CYS A 191 -1.70 17.77 14.35
CA CYS A 191 -1.94 17.07 13.09
C CYS A 191 -0.64 17.00 12.26
N PRO A 192 -0.25 15.85 11.69
CA PRO A 192 0.84 15.75 10.74
C PRO A 192 0.55 16.56 9.47
N VAL A 193 1.56 17.26 8.94
CA VAL A 193 1.41 18.21 7.81
C VAL A 193 0.68 17.60 6.59
N PHE A 194 0.97 16.34 6.25
CA PHE A 194 0.33 15.69 5.11
C PHE A 194 -1.12 15.27 5.39
N VAL A 195 -1.44 14.91 6.63
CA VAL A 195 -2.81 14.64 7.08
C VAL A 195 -3.59 15.95 7.07
N GLU A 196 -3.06 17.00 7.70
CA GLU A 196 -3.67 18.34 7.72
C GLU A 196 -3.95 18.85 6.31
N LYS A 197 -2.97 18.75 5.40
CA LYS A 197 -3.14 19.11 3.98
C LYS A 197 -4.28 18.31 3.35
N MET A 198 -4.26 16.98 3.42
CA MET A 198 -5.29 16.13 2.81
C MET A 198 -6.69 16.42 3.38
N MET A 199 -6.80 16.53 4.70
CA MET A 199 -8.07 16.81 5.37
C MET A 199 -8.59 18.20 5.03
N THR A 200 -7.70 19.21 4.91
CA THR A 200 -8.08 20.56 4.47
C THR A 200 -8.57 20.53 3.03
N ASP A 201 -7.81 19.92 2.12
CA ASP A 201 -8.12 19.86 0.68
C ASP A 201 -9.47 19.13 0.42
N LYS A 202 -9.78 18.09 1.21
CA LYS A 202 -11.02 17.32 1.10
C LYS A 202 -12.17 17.85 1.97
N GLY A 203 -11.92 18.85 2.80
CA GLY A 203 -12.88 19.39 3.76
C GLY A 203 -13.35 18.34 4.78
N LEU A 204 -12.40 17.68 5.43
CA LEU A 204 -12.55 16.58 6.39
C LEU A 204 -11.93 16.88 7.77
N MET A 205 -11.50 18.13 8.03
CA MET A 205 -10.83 18.46 9.30
C MET A 205 -11.72 18.19 10.52
N GLU A 206 -13.02 18.51 10.46
CA GLU A 206 -13.96 18.23 11.55
C GLU A 206 -14.13 16.72 11.80
N GLU A 207 -14.21 15.92 10.73
CA GLU A 207 -14.28 14.46 10.82
C GLU A 207 -12.99 13.85 11.37
N TYR A 208 -11.83 14.40 11.00
CA TYR A 208 -10.53 13.99 11.54
C TYR A 208 -10.42 14.30 13.03
N GLU A 209 -10.79 15.51 13.47
CA GLU A 209 -10.79 15.87 14.90
C GLU A 209 -11.73 14.96 15.71
N ALA A 210 -12.93 14.68 15.18
CA ALA A 210 -13.87 13.75 15.82
C ALA A 210 -13.32 12.32 15.90
N LEU A 211 -12.65 11.84 14.83
CA LEU A 211 -11.98 10.55 14.84
C LEU A 211 -10.89 10.50 15.92
N VAL A 212 -10.04 11.52 16.01
CA VAL A 212 -8.98 11.61 17.02
C VAL A 212 -9.56 11.61 18.43
N ASP A 213 -10.60 12.39 18.68
CA ASP A 213 -11.27 12.44 19.98
C ASP A 213 -11.85 11.09 20.40
N ASP A 214 -12.46 10.36 19.46
CA ASP A 214 -12.98 9.01 19.72
C ASP A 214 -11.86 7.99 19.95
N LEU A 215 -10.75 8.06 19.21
CA LEU A 215 -9.59 7.18 19.42
C LEU A 215 -8.98 7.35 20.83
N ILE A 216 -8.96 8.58 21.33
CA ILE A 216 -8.49 8.90 22.69
C ILE A 216 -9.52 8.45 23.72
N SER A 217 -10.80 8.73 23.49
CA SER A 217 -11.90 8.50 24.45
C SER A 217 -12.27 7.02 24.60
N ALA A 218 -12.22 6.25 23.52
CA ALA A 218 -12.46 4.81 23.54
C ALA A 218 -11.36 4.03 24.30
N ASN A 219 -10.37 4.75 24.84
CA ASN A 219 -9.24 4.22 25.59
C ASN A 219 -8.71 2.98 24.87
N CYS A 220 -8.33 3.14 23.61
CA CYS A 220 -7.89 2.06 22.73
C CYS A 220 -6.56 1.45 23.23
N GLY A 221 -6.52 0.88 24.44
CA GLY A 221 -5.39 0.28 25.15
C GLY A 221 -4.98 1.00 26.46
N LYS A 222 -3.92 0.51 27.13
CA LYS A 222 -3.37 1.14 28.36
C LYS A 222 -2.55 2.38 28.00
N VAL A 223 -2.03 3.12 28.99
CA VAL A 223 -1.23 4.35 28.77
C VAL A 223 -0.15 4.17 27.68
N GLU A 224 0.39 2.96 27.53
CA GLU A 224 1.53 2.65 26.65
C GLU A 224 1.21 1.71 25.47
N THR A 225 -0.04 1.33 25.24
CA THR A 225 -0.38 0.41 24.15
C THR A 225 -1.63 0.83 23.40
N TRP A 226 -1.61 0.69 22.07
CA TRP A 226 -2.78 0.85 21.23
C TRP A 226 -3.41 -0.51 20.91
N ASN A 227 -4.68 -0.71 21.26
CA ASN A 227 -5.44 -1.92 21.02
C ASN A 227 -5.99 -1.90 19.57
N LEU A 228 -5.48 -2.78 18.72
CA LEU A 228 -5.83 -2.87 17.30
C LEU A 228 -7.33 -3.07 17.05
N LYS A 229 -7.99 -3.87 17.88
CA LYS A 229 -9.43 -4.13 17.73
C LYS A 229 -10.23 -2.85 17.96
N ASN A 230 -9.95 -2.15 19.06
CA ASN A 230 -10.64 -0.89 19.37
C ASN A 230 -10.31 0.20 18.34
N LEU A 231 -9.05 0.30 17.89
CA LEU A 231 -8.67 1.20 16.79
C LEU A 231 -9.51 0.93 15.53
N ASN A 232 -9.63 -0.33 15.13
CA ASN A 232 -10.39 -0.70 13.95
C ASN A 232 -11.90 -0.44 14.13
N GLU A 233 -12.45 -0.69 15.32
CA GLU A 233 -13.86 -0.39 15.64
C GLU A 233 -14.16 1.11 15.55
N VAL A 234 -13.30 1.96 16.13
CA VAL A 234 -13.43 3.42 16.02
C VAL A 234 -13.29 3.86 14.56
N ARG A 235 -12.27 3.40 13.85
CA ARG A 235 -12.08 3.68 12.42
C ARG A 235 -13.35 3.37 11.61
N LYS A 236 -13.94 2.18 11.77
CA LYS A 236 -15.16 1.77 11.06
C LYS A 236 -16.35 2.70 11.32
N ALA A 237 -16.46 3.25 12.53
CA ALA A 237 -17.53 4.19 12.85
C ALA A 237 -17.40 5.53 12.09
N HIS A 238 -16.20 5.88 11.65
CA HIS A 238 -15.92 7.11 10.90
C HIS A 238 -15.77 6.90 9.38
N GLU A 239 -15.46 5.68 8.94
CA GLU A 239 -15.16 5.31 7.55
C GLU A 239 -16.10 5.95 6.52
N TYR A 240 -17.42 5.79 6.69
CA TYR A 240 -18.43 6.33 5.77
C TYR A 240 -18.31 7.84 5.52
N LYS A 241 -17.94 8.62 6.55
CA LYS A 241 -17.84 10.09 6.42
C LYS A 241 -16.66 10.48 5.53
N PHE A 242 -15.53 9.78 5.68
CA PHE A 242 -14.33 9.98 4.87
C PHE A 242 -14.54 9.46 3.44
N GLU A 243 -15.16 8.28 3.28
CA GLU A 243 -15.40 7.68 1.96
C GLU A 243 -16.30 8.56 1.08
N LYS A 244 -17.28 9.25 1.66
CA LYS A 244 -18.13 10.21 0.95
C LYS A 244 -17.34 11.36 0.31
N LYS A 245 -16.13 11.62 0.82
CA LYS A 245 -15.18 12.63 0.33
C LYS A 245 -14.01 12.01 -0.43
N GLY A 246 -14.10 10.73 -0.79
CA GLY A 246 -13.07 10.02 -1.55
C GLY A 246 -11.83 9.65 -0.73
N VAL A 247 -11.90 9.63 0.61
CA VAL A 247 -10.78 9.21 1.46
C VAL A 247 -11.12 7.89 2.15
N SER A 248 -10.27 6.87 2.00
CA SER A 248 -10.37 5.65 2.82
C SER A 248 -9.43 5.74 4.02
N ILE A 249 -9.83 5.14 5.15
CA ILE A 249 -9.01 5.07 6.36
C ILE A 249 -8.66 3.61 6.64
N PHE A 250 -7.41 3.38 7.02
CA PHE A 250 -6.91 2.06 7.42
C PHE A 250 -6.17 2.12 8.74
N VAL A 251 -6.35 1.09 9.58
CA VAL A 251 -5.52 0.88 10.76
C VAL A 251 -4.41 -0.07 10.37
N CYS A 252 -3.17 0.41 10.42
CA CYS A 252 -2.01 -0.34 9.99
C CYS A 252 -1.05 -0.62 11.14
N HIS A 253 -0.30 -1.71 11.01
CA HIS A 253 0.59 -2.13 12.07
C HIS A 253 1.82 -2.93 11.64
N LYS A 254 2.87 -2.86 12.47
CA LYS A 254 4.05 -3.70 12.35
C LYS A 254 4.52 -4.13 13.73
N GLU A 255 5.03 -5.35 13.81
CA GLU A 255 5.65 -5.88 15.02
C GLU A 255 7.08 -6.32 14.69
N GLU A 256 8.04 -5.97 15.53
CA GLU A 256 9.47 -6.27 15.32
C GLU A 256 10.08 -6.82 16.62
N TRP A 257 10.77 -7.95 16.56
CA TRP A 257 11.51 -8.46 17.72
C TRP A 257 12.87 -7.76 17.83
N ILE A 258 13.12 -7.07 18.94
CA ILE A 258 14.44 -6.54 19.28
C ILE A 258 15.18 -7.55 20.14
N SER A 259 16.31 -8.05 19.65
CA SER A 259 17.24 -8.85 20.44
C SER A 259 18.22 -7.96 21.21
N HIS A 260 18.36 -8.18 22.52
CA HIS A 260 19.41 -7.61 23.36
C HIS A 260 20.54 -8.62 23.63
N GLY A 261 20.71 -9.57 22.71
CA GLY A 261 21.69 -10.66 22.83
C GLY A 261 21.35 -11.60 23.99
N GLN A 262 22.28 -11.73 24.94
CA GLN A 262 22.14 -12.65 26.08
C GLN A 262 21.02 -12.26 27.07
N HIS A 263 20.53 -11.02 27.02
CA HIS A 263 19.49 -10.53 27.94
C HIS A 263 18.06 -10.78 27.41
N GLY A 264 17.92 -11.63 26.38
CA GLY A 264 16.66 -11.88 25.71
C GLY A 264 16.31 -10.78 24.72
N GLY A 265 15.02 -10.50 24.58
CA GLY A 265 14.52 -9.49 23.65
C GLY A 265 13.09 -9.11 23.98
N HIS A 266 12.54 -8.17 23.22
CA HIS A 266 11.16 -7.76 23.37
C HIS A 266 10.52 -7.43 22.02
N MET A 267 9.20 -7.50 21.95
CA MET A 267 8.45 -7.06 20.78
C MET A 267 8.24 -5.56 20.82
N GLU A 268 8.61 -4.91 19.72
CA GLU A 268 8.25 -3.54 19.40
C GLU A 268 7.00 -3.49 18.53
N TYR A 269 6.12 -2.54 18.82
CA TYR A 269 4.82 -2.39 18.17
C TYR A 269 4.72 -1.00 17.55
N PHE A 270 4.61 -0.96 16.23
CA PHE A 270 4.35 0.24 15.44
C PHE A 270 2.91 0.19 14.97
N ARG A 271 2.18 1.30 15.11
CA ARG A 271 0.77 1.45 14.79
C ARG A 271 0.58 2.82 14.13
N TRP A 272 -0.23 2.90 13.09
CA TRP A 272 -0.53 4.15 12.41
C TRP A 272 -1.89 4.08 11.71
N LEU A 273 -2.44 5.24 11.37
CA LEU A 273 -3.55 5.35 10.43
C LEU A 273 -2.99 5.74 9.06
N GLU A 274 -3.52 5.11 8.01
CA GLU A 274 -3.32 5.57 6.63
C GLU A 274 -4.62 6.17 6.12
N PHE A 275 -4.56 7.41 5.66
CA PHE A 275 -5.62 8.11 4.94
C PHE A 275 -5.26 8.09 3.45
N VAL A 276 -6.12 7.50 2.63
CA VAL A 276 -5.85 7.25 1.21
C VAL A 276 -6.83 8.03 0.36
N ASP A 277 -6.33 9.02 -0.37
CA ASP A 277 -7.09 9.72 -1.39
C ASP A 277 -7.34 8.79 -2.58
N ARG A 278 -8.60 8.41 -2.79
CA ARG A 278 -9.01 7.46 -3.84
C ARG A 278 -9.01 8.07 -5.24
N GLU A 279 -8.94 9.39 -5.36
CA GLU A 279 -8.76 10.05 -6.65
C GLU A 279 -7.31 9.93 -7.11
N GLU A 280 -6.34 10.04 -6.20
CA GLU A 280 -4.91 9.89 -6.49
C GLU A 280 -4.42 8.44 -6.45
N GLN A 281 -5.02 7.61 -5.59
CA GLN A 281 -4.60 6.23 -5.30
C GLN A 281 -5.80 5.25 -5.31
N PRO A 282 -6.48 5.09 -6.46
CA PRO A 282 -7.73 4.33 -6.56
C PRO A 282 -7.55 2.85 -6.23
N ASN A 283 -6.39 2.26 -6.56
CA ASN A 283 -6.08 0.84 -6.35
C ASN A 283 -5.09 0.59 -5.20
N TYR A 284 -4.76 1.59 -4.39
CA TYR A 284 -3.84 1.40 -3.28
C TYR A 284 -4.45 0.53 -2.19
N THR A 285 -3.69 -0.47 -1.76
CA THR A 285 -4.01 -1.33 -0.62
C THR A 285 -2.88 -1.28 0.39
N PRO A 286 -3.12 -0.84 1.65
CA PRO A 286 -2.06 -0.74 2.64
C PRO A 286 -1.29 -2.04 2.81
N GLN A 287 0.02 -1.92 2.96
CA GLN A 287 0.86 -3.11 3.05
C GLN A 287 0.75 -3.83 4.39
N ARG A 288 0.06 -3.23 5.37
CA ARG A 288 0.07 -3.61 6.79
C ARG A 288 -1.27 -3.37 7.48
N ASP A 289 -2.36 -3.34 6.71
CA ASP A 289 -3.72 -3.21 7.24
C ASP A 289 -4.09 -4.39 8.14
N VAL A 290 -4.81 -4.09 9.22
CA VAL A 290 -5.24 -5.05 10.24
C VAL A 290 -6.31 -6.03 9.76
N GLU A 291 -7.09 -5.69 8.72
CA GLU A 291 -8.20 -6.52 8.26
C GLU A 291 -7.78 -7.56 7.24
N THR A 292 -6.88 -7.18 6.34
CA THR A 292 -6.50 -7.99 5.18
C THR A 292 -5.21 -8.76 5.36
N LYS A 293 -4.41 -8.47 6.38
CA LYS A 293 -3.10 -9.10 6.53
C LYS A 293 -2.91 -9.76 7.87
N ASP A 294 -2.54 -11.03 7.81
CA ASP A 294 -2.04 -11.77 8.96
C ASP A 294 -0.82 -11.06 9.54
N VAL A 295 -0.82 -10.93 10.87
CA VAL A 295 0.29 -10.41 11.72
C VAL A 295 1.63 -11.12 11.43
N LYS A 296 1.59 -12.26 10.74
CA LYS A 296 2.74 -13.07 10.31
C LYS A 296 3.57 -12.46 9.17
N CYS A 297 3.47 -11.17 8.88
CA CYS A 297 4.57 -10.45 8.22
C CYS A 297 5.75 -10.29 9.21
N VAL A 298 6.20 -11.41 9.78
CA VAL A 298 7.38 -11.53 10.64
C VAL A 298 8.56 -11.38 9.71
N ILE A 299 9.15 -10.19 9.74
CA ILE A 299 10.51 -10.01 9.26
C ILE A 299 11.38 -10.71 10.30
N MET A 300 11.92 -11.88 9.94
CA MET A 300 13.14 -12.39 10.57
C MET A 300 14.34 -11.61 10.02
#